data_AF-A0A926CX70-F1
#
_entry.id   AF-A0A926CX70-F1
#
_cell.length_a   1.000
_cell.length_b   1.000
_cell.length_c   1.000
_cell.angle_alpha   90.00
_cell.angle_beta   90.00
_cell.angle_gamma   90.00
#
_symmetry.space_group_name_H-M   'P 1'
#
loop_
_entity.id
_entity.type
_entity.pdbx_description
1 polymer ?
#
loop_
_entity_poly.entity_id
_entity_poly.type
_entity_poly.pdbx_seq_one_letter_code
_entity_poly.pdbx_strand_id
1 'polypeptide(L)'
;MFKKFFPVGYIILLGACSKTEMNQPSADQHYDDAEFHTAALNFSGYTWQVRNTANIISGPGGNYFSKKPSMVFVDENGDLHLNIKKINNKWRCSEVYLTATTGYGKYIFVTKGELETYNEKIVAGLFTWDNFS
;
A
#
# COMPACT_ATOMS: atom_id res chain seq x y z
N MET A 1 22.81 30.25 -51.00
CA MET A 1 21.82 29.52 -50.17
C MET A 1 21.47 30.38 -48.97
N PHE A 2 20.23 30.86 -48.92
CA PHE A 2 19.77 31.90 -48.00
C PHE A 2 19.38 31.31 -46.64
N LYS A 3 19.96 31.86 -45.57
CA LYS A 3 19.57 31.61 -44.18
C LYS A 3 18.17 32.19 -43.94
N LYS A 4 17.21 31.34 -43.56
CA LYS A 4 15.90 31.80 -43.07
C LYS A 4 15.94 31.95 -41.56
N PHE A 5 16.00 33.20 -41.13
CA PHE A 5 15.64 33.66 -39.79
C PHE A 5 14.12 33.48 -39.61
N PHE A 6 13.71 32.91 -38.49
CA PHE A 6 12.34 33.02 -37.98
C PHE A 6 12.41 33.67 -36.58
N PRO A 7 11.60 34.70 -36.30
CA PRO A 7 11.76 35.52 -35.11
C PRO A 7 11.21 34.82 -33.87
N VAL A 8 11.94 34.97 -32.77
CA VAL A 8 11.47 34.72 -31.41
C VAL A 8 10.50 35.84 -31.05
N GLY A 9 9.20 35.53 -31.00
CA GLY A 9 8.18 36.40 -30.44
C GLY A 9 7.77 35.86 -29.07
N TYR A 10 8.21 36.50 -27.99
CA TYR A 10 7.67 36.27 -26.65
C TYR A 10 6.60 37.33 -26.40
N ILE A 11 5.33 36.92 -26.31
CA ILE A 11 4.26 37.79 -25.84
C ILE A 11 4.27 37.70 -24.31
N ILE A 12 4.65 38.79 -23.64
CA ILE A 12 4.41 38.97 -22.21
C ILE A 12 2.98 39.51 -22.06
N LEU A 13 2.07 38.66 -21.59
CA LEU A 13 0.79 39.09 -21.05
C LEU A 13 0.95 39.25 -19.52
N LEU A 14 1.09 40.50 -19.08
CA LEU A 14 0.82 40.88 -17.69
C LEU A 14 -0.68 41.12 -17.55
N GLY A 15 -1.37 40.15 -16.96
CA GLY A 15 -2.74 40.30 -16.49
C GLY A 15 -2.78 40.13 -14.98
N ALA A 16 -3.03 41.22 -14.26
CA ALA A 16 -3.52 41.16 -12.89
C ALA A 16 -5.05 40.95 -12.94
N CYS A 17 -5.60 40.07 -12.09
CA CYS A 17 -6.63 40.41 -11.09
C CYS A 17 -7.36 39.16 -10.54
N SER A 18 -7.61 39.26 -9.23
CA SER A 18 -8.41 38.46 -8.28
C SER A 18 -8.30 36.94 -8.31
N LYS A 19 -7.81 36.38 -7.19
CA LYS A 19 -8.13 35.01 -6.77
C LYS A 19 -9.66 34.88 -6.69
N THR A 20 -10.25 34.25 -7.68
CA THR A 20 -11.56 33.63 -7.52
C THR A 20 -11.27 32.16 -7.28
N GLU A 21 -11.45 31.72 -6.04
CA GLU A 21 -11.45 30.30 -5.68
C GLU A 21 -12.51 29.61 -6.54
N MET A 22 -12.06 28.80 -7.51
CA MET A 22 -12.96 27.85 -8.14
C MET A 22 -13.22 26.76 -7.12
N ASN A 23 -14.43 26.76 -6.56
CA ASN A 23 -14.96 25.72 -5.70
C ASN A 23 -14.66 24.33 -6.30
N GLN A 24 -13.68 23.64 -5.73
CA GLN A 24 -13.61 22.19 -5.82
C GLN A 24 -14.89 21.62 -5.18
N PRO A 25 -15.54 20.62 -5.79
CA PRO A 25 -16.74 20.03 -5.22
C PRO A 25 -16.46 19.54 -3.80
N SER A 26 -17.38 19.86 -2.89
CA SER A 26 -17.33 19.49 -1.48
C SER A 26 -17.26 17.97 -1.33
N ALA A 27 -16.04 17.44 -1.23
CA ALA A 27 -15.79 16.12 -0.69
C ALA A 27 -15.77 16.25 0.83
N ASP A 28 -16.95 16.29 1.43
CA ASP A 28 -17.10 15.80 2.79
C ASP A 28 -16.87 14.28 2.76
N GLN A 29 -15.59 13.91 2.76
CA GLN A 29 -15.11 12.56 2.98
C GLN A 29 -14.12 12.70 4.13
N HIS A 30 -14.62 12.48 5.34
CA HIS A 30 -13.78 12.29 6.51
C HIS A 30 -12.90 11.06 6.26
N TYR A 31 -11.66 11.30 5.80
CA TYR A 31 -10.63 10.27 5.69
C TYR A 31 -10.16 9.96 7.12
N ASP A 32 -10.73 8.91 7.72
CA ASP A 32 -10.30 8.33 8.99
C ASP A 32 -8.93 7.62 8.85
N ASP A 33 -7.90 8.34 8.43
CA ASP A 33 -6.53 7.82 8.26
C ASP A 33 -5.45 8.63 8.98
N ALA A 34 -5.82 9.46 9.95
CA ALA A 34 -4.87 10.18 10.81
C ALA A 34 -4.22 9.32 11.93
N GLU A 35 -4.26 7.99 11.85
CA GLU A 35 -3.51 7.11 12.77
C GLU A 35 -2.11 6.87 12.21
N PHE A 36 -1.06 7.08 13.00
CA PHE A 36 0.34 6.90 12.59
C PHE A 36 0.55 5.52 11.94
N HIS A 37 0.89 5.50 10.64
CA HIS A 37 0.95 4.28 9.84
C HIS A 37 2.35 3.68 9.87
N THR A 38 2.50 2.43 10.29
CA THR A 38 3.75 1.68 10.04
C THR A 38 3.83 1.34 8.55
N ALA A 39 4.61 2.11 7.79
CA ALA A 39 4.94 1.78 6.40
C ALA A 39 5.74 0.46 6.33
N ALA A 40 6.48 0.15 7.39
CA ALA A 40 7.29 -1.03 7.52
C ALA A 40 7.33 -1.54 8.97
N LEU A 41 7.70 -2.81 9.14
CA LEU A 41 7.94 -3.45 10.44
C LEU A 41 9.21 -4.32 10.39
N ASN A 42 9.82 -4.55 11.55
CA ASN A 42 10.97 -5.44 11.68
C ASN A 42 10.52 -6.80 12.20
N PHE A 43 10.82 -7.86 11.44
CA PHE A 43 10.49 -9.23 11.82
C PHE A 43 11.53 -10.20 11.23
N SER A 44 11.94 -11.18 12.03
CA SER A 44 12.90 -12.23 11.63
C SER A 44 14.24 -11.68 11.07
N GLY A 45 14.70 -10.53 11.56
CA GLY A 45 15.96 -9.90 11.11
C GLY A 45 15.86 -9.07 9.82
N TYR A 46 14.66 -8.89 9.27
CA TYR A 46 14.43 -8.09 8.08
C TYR A 46 13.42 -6.97 8.32
N THR A 47 13.49 -5.93 7.50
CA THR A 47 12.48 -4.87 7.42
C THR A 47 11.50 -5.18 6.29
N TRP A 48 10.24 -5.40 6.66
CA TRP A 48 9.14 -5.74 5.76
C TRP A 48 8.28 -4.53 5.49
N GLN A 49 7.93 -4.28 4.23
CA GLN A 49 6.96 -3.25 3.85
C GLN A 49 5.54 -3.78 4.04
N VAL A 50 4.62 -2.92 4.49
CA VAL A 50 3.21 -3.28 4.70
C VAL A 50 2.37 -2.78 3.53
N ARG A 51 1.67 -3.69 2.85
CA ARG A 51 0.82 -3.33 1.72
C ARG A 51 -0.41 -2.57 2.17
N ASN A 52 -0.79 -1.55 1.39
CA ASN A 52 -2.00 -0.78 1.59
C ASN A 52 -2.62 -0.41 0.26
N THR A 53 -3.91 -0.69 0.07
CA THR A 53 -4.64 -0.35 -1.16
C THR A 53 -5.75 0.67 -0.92
N ALA A 54 -5.83 1.24 0.29
CA ALA A 54 -6.87 2.19 0.68
C ALA A 54 -8.28 1.62 0.41
N ASN A 55 -8.98 2.10 -0.62
CA ASN A 55 -10.31 1.63 -1.03
C ASN A 55 -10.31 0.99 -2.43
N ILE A 56 -9.15 0.65 -2.96
CA ILE A 56 -8.97 0.00 -4.26
C ILE A 56 -8.80 -1.51 -4.01
N ILE A 57 -9.52 -2.32 -4.78
CA ILE A 57 -9.36 -3.78 -4.74
C ILE A 57 -8.06 -4.18 -5.43
N SER A 58 -7.40 -5.22 -4.92
CA SER A 58 -6.16 -5.72 -5.50
C SER A 58 -6.01 -7.22 -5.27
N GLY A 59 -5.19 -7.84 -6.13
CA GLY A 59 -4.95 -9.28 -6.12
C GLY A 59 -4.06 -9.75 -4.96
N PRO A 60 -4.12 -11.06 -4.62
CA PRO A 60 -4.95 -12.09 -5.26
C PRO A 60 -6.44 -11.92 -4.94
N GLY A 61 -7.32 -12.21 -5.90
CA GLY A 61 -8.77 -11.98 -5.76
C GLY A 61 -9.16 -10.49 -5.66
N GLY A 62 -10.34 -10.21 -5.10
CA GLY A 62 -10.86 -8.85 -4.88
C GLY A 62 -10.65 -8.37 -3.44
N ASN A 63 -9.40 -8.23 -3.00
CA ASN A 63 -9.06 -7.89 -1.61
C ASN A 63 -8.76 -6.40 -1.39
N TYR A 64 -9.05 -5.90 -0.18
CA TYR A 64 -8.61 -4.59 0.29
C TYR A 64 -7.49 -4.74 1.31
N PHE A 65 -6.30 -4.22 1.04
CA PHE A 65 -5.18 -4.32 1.98
C PHE A 65 -5.09 -3.10 2.88
N SER A 66 -4.81 -3.33 4.16
CA SER A 66 -4.72 -2.28 5.18
C SER A 66 -3.45 -2.42 6.00
N LYS A 67 -2.78 -1.27 6.18
CA LYS A 67 -1.59 -1.11 7.05
C LYS A 67 -1.92 -0.60 8.46
N LYS A 68 -3.17 -0.70 8.92
CA LYS A 68 -3.54 -0.28 10.28
C LYS A 68 -2.79 -1.14 11.31
N PRO A 69 -2.37 -0.59 12.47
CA PRO A 69 -1.68 -1.37 13.50
C PRO A 69 -2.48 -2.58 14.01
N SER A 70 -3.82 -2.52 13.95
CA SER A 70 -4.69 -3.65 14.30
C SER A 70 -4.72 -4.76 13.23
N MET A 71 -4.17 -4.52 12.05
CA MET A 71 -4.14 -5.47 10.93
C MET A 71 -2.80 -6.19 10.84
N VAL A 72 -1.69 -5.46 11.03
CA VAL A 72 -0.32 -5.95 10.87
C VAL A 72 0.54 -5.40 11.98
N PHE A 73 1.12 -6.28 12.78
CA PHE A 73 2.01 -5.90 13.88
C PHE A 73 2.89 -7.08 14.30
N VAL A 74 3.96 -6.78 15.02
CA VAL A 74 4.76 -7.77 15.75
C VAL A 74 4.40 -7.63 17.22
N ASP A 75 4.03 -8.72 17.87
CA ASP A 75 3.68 -8.70 19.29
C ASP A 75 4.91 -8.72 20.20
N GLU A 76 4.68 -8.69 21.51
CA GLU A 76 5.72 -8.69 22.54
C GLU A 76 6.52 -10.01 22.57
N ASN A 77 5.98 -11.10 22.01
CA ASN A 77 6.68 -12.39 21.87
C ASN A 77 7.55 -12.44 20.61
N GLY A 78 7.50 -11.41 19.77
CA GLY A 78 8.22 -11.35 18.50
C GLY A 78 7.51 -12.07 17.36
N ASP A 79 6.23 -12.46 17.51
CA ASP A 79 5.45 -13.10 16.47
C ASP A 79 4.84 -12.05 15.52
N LEU A 80 4.93 -12.29 14.20
CA LEU A 80 4.27 -11.46 13.20
C LEU A 80 2.79 -11.86 13.08
N HIS A 81 1.91 -10.88 13.29
CA HIS A 81 0.46 -11.02 13.15
C HIS A 81 -0.03 -10.44 11.83
N LEU A 82 -0.70 -11.29 11.04
CA LEU A 82 -1.37 -10.94 9.80
C LEU A 82 -2.86 -11.25 9.95
N ASN A 83 -3.71 -10.22 9.89
CA ASN A 83 -5.13 -10.35 10.20
C ASN A 83 -6.04 -10.10 9.00
N ILE A 84 -7.23 -10.71 9.06
CA ILE A 84 -8.39 -10.35 8.23
C ILE A 84 -9.46 -9.78 9.15
N LYS A 85 -9.91 -8.55 8.92
CA LYS A 85 -10.93 -7.89 9.76
C LYS A 85 -11.94 -7.13 8.92
N LYS A 86 -13.19 -7.10 9.38
CA LYS A 86 -14.23 -6.27 8.78
C LYS A 86 -14.14 -4.86 9.36
N ILE A 87 -13.74 -3.89 8.54
CA ILE A 87 -13.57 -2.47 8.91
C ILE A 87 -14.39 -1.62 7.94
N ASN A 88 -15.26 -0.75 8.45
CA ASN A 88 -16.15 0.11 7.66
C ASN A 88 -16.94 -0.70 6.61
N ASN A 89 -17.53 -1.80 7.06
CA ASN A 89 -18.29 -2.77 6.28
C ASN A 89 -17.53 -3.48 5.14
N LYS A 90 -16.19 -3.38 5.08
CA LYS A 90 -15.34 -4.08 4.09
C LYS A 90 -14.42 -5.06 4.80
N TRP A 91 -14.24 -6.25 4.23
CA TRP A 91 -13.18 -7.15 4.65
C TRP A 91 -11.83 -6.60 4.20
N ARG A 92 -10.96 -6.35 5.18
CA ARG A 92 -9.58 -5.92 4.97
C ARG A 92 -8.66 -7.10 5.24
N CYS A 93 -7.63 -7.23 4.42
CA CYS A 93 -6.58 -8.23 4.54
C CYS A 93 -5.25 -7.53 4.85
N SER A 94 -4.28 -8.32 5.29
CA SER A 94 -2.90 -7.91 5.54
C SER A 94 -1.95 -8.59 4.57
N GLU A 95 -0.93 -7.86 4.13
CA GLU A 95 0.19 -8.43 3.41
C GLU A 95 1.45 -7.64 3.75
N VAL A 96 2.56 -8.36 3.87
CA VAL A 96 3.89 -7.79 3.99
C VAL A 96 4.80 -8.37 2.92
N TYR A 97 5.75 -7.58 2.46
CA TYR A 97 6.71 -8.01 1.44
C TYR A 97 8.10 -7.43 1.69
N LEU A 98 9.13 -8.17 1.29
CA LEU A 98 10.51 -7.68 1.27
C LEU A 98 10.79 -6.96 -0.03
N THR A 99 11.44 -5.80 0.06
CA THR A 99 12.01 -5.10 -1.11
C THR A 99 13.43 -5.55 -1.42
N ALA A 100 14.10 -6.22 -0.48
CA ALA A 100 15.42 -6.79 -0.67
C ALA A 100 15.32 -8.21 -1.23
N THR A 101 16.17 -8.53 -2.20
CA THR A 101 16.31 -9.88 -2.75
C THR A 101 17.18 -10.75 -1.83
N THR A 102 16.69 -11.94 -1.48
CA THR A 102 17.38 -12.91 -0.61
C THR A 102 18.09 -14.03 -1.38
N GLY A 103 17.84 -14.17 -2.69
CA GLY A 103 18.55 -15.09 -3.58
C GLY A 103 18.18 -16.58 -3.38
N TYR A 104 19.06 -17.49 -3.81
CA TYR A 104 18.85 -18.92 -3.60
C TYR A 104 19.18 -19.34 -2.17
N GLY A 105 18.38 -20.24 -1.62
CA GLY A 105 18.59 -20.76 -0.27
C GLY A 105 17.38 -21.49 0.28
N LYS A 106 17.46 -21.85 1.56
CA LYS A 106 16.36 -22.49 2.29
C LYS A 106 15.51 -21.43 2.98
N TYR A 107 14.24 -21.36 2.61
CA TYR A 107 13.23 -20.51 3.24
C TYR A 107 12.38 -21.35 4.20
N ILE A 108 12.37 -20.99 5.48
CA ILE A 108 11.57 -21.67 6.50
C ILE A 108 10.54 -20.70 7.03
N PHE A 109 9.27 -21.09 6.95
CA PHE A 109 8.19 -20.40 7.62
C PHE A 109 7.74 -21.22 8.83
N VAL A 110 7.70 -20.59 10.00
CA VAL A 110 7.13 -21.19 11.21
C VAL A 110 5.85 -20.43 11.52
N THR A 111 4.72 -21.13 11.48
CA THR A 111 3.41 -20.54 11.73
C THR A 111 2.88 -20.99 13.09
N LYS A 112 2.14 -20.09 13.73
CA LYS A 112 1.37 -20.38 14.95
C LYS A 112 -0.10 -20.13 14.63
N GLY A 113 -0.95 -21.06 15.01
CA GLY A 113 -2.40 -20.95 14.83
C GLY A 113 -3.04 -22.30 14.58
N GLU A 114 -4.33 -22.38 14.91
CA GLU A 114 -5.17 -23.52 14.61
C GLU A 114 -5.72 -23.34 13.18
N LEU A 115 -4.89 -23.64 12.17
CA LEU A 115 -5.25 -23.38 10.77
C LEU A 115 -6.55 -24.09 10.35
N GLU A 116 -6.91 -25.17 11.03
CA GLU A 116 -8.14 -25.94 10.82
C GLU A 116 -9.42 -25.17 11.21
N THR A 117 -9.32 -24.13 12.05
CA THR A 117 -10.47 -23.32 12.45
C THR A 117 -10.72 -22.13 11.52
N TYR A 118 -9.89 -21.96 10.48
CA TYR A 118 -10.05 -20.85 9.56
C TYR A 118 -11.30 -21.06 8.69
N ASN A 119 -11.98 -19.95 8.38
CA ASN A 119 -13.09 -20.00 7.43
C ASN A 119 -12.58 -20.51 6.07
N GLU A 120 -13.37 -21.36 5.41
CA GLU A 120 -13.05 -22.00 4.13
C GLU A 120 -12.67 -21.03 2.99
N LYS A 121 -13.01 -19.74 3.12
CA LYS A 121 -12.69 -18.70 2.13
C LYS A 121 -11.36 -17.98 2.40
N ILE A 122 -10.65 -18.34 3.46
CA ILE A 122 -9.37 -17.76 3.82
C ILE A 122 -8.25 -18.51 3.10
N VAL A 123 -7.32 -17.76 2.54
CA VAL A 123 -6.07 -18.29 1.99
C VAL A 123 -4.91 -17.58 2.67
N ALA A 124 -3.98 -18.36 3.25
CA ALA A 124 -2.71 -17.86 3.75
C ALA A 124 -1.61 -18.19 2.73
N GLY A 125 -0.94 -17.16 2.20
CA GLY A 125 0.14 -17.29 1.22
C GLY A 125 1.50 -16.99 1.84
N LEU A 126 2.45 -17.91 1.70
CA LEU A 126 3.86 -17.76 2.10
C LEU A 126 4.73 -18.17 0.91
N PHE A 127 5.28 -17.20 0.20
CA PHE A 127 5.94 -17.45 -1.08
C PHE A 127 6.99 -16.41 -1.41
N THR A 128 7.90 -16.77 -2.31
CA THR A 128 8.76 -15.84 -3.03
C THR A 128 8.08 -15.46 -4.34
N TRP A 129 8.25 -14.21 -4.77
CA TRP A 129 7.73 -13.74 -6.06
C TRP A 129 8.78 -12.91 -6.78
N ASP A 130 8.79 -13.03 -8.10
CA ASP A 130 9.66 -12.28 -9.00
C ASP A 130 8.85 -11.82 -10.22
N ASN A 131 9.25 -10.69 -10.79
CA ASN A 131 8.59 -10.03 -11.92
C ASN A 131 9.11 -10.50 -13.29
N PHE A 132 10.01 -11.49 -13.35
CA PHE A 132 10.48 -12.00 -14.63
C PHE A 132 9.41 -12.89 -15.29
N SER A 133 8.71 -12.28 -16.25
CA SER A 133 8.09 -12.94 -17.40
C SER A 133 8.98 -12.81 -18.63
#